data_AF-A0A2W6EHY1-F1
#
_entry.id   AF-A0A2W6EHY1-F1
#
_cell.length_a   1.000
_cell.length_b   1.000
_cell.length_c   1.000
_cell.angle_alpha   90.00
_cell.angle_beta   90.00
_cell.angle_gamma   90.00
#
_symmetry.space_group_name_H-M   'P 1'
#
loop_
_entity.id
_entity.type
_entity.pdbx_description
1 polymer ?
#
loop_
_entity_poly.entity_id
_entity_poly.type
_entity_poly.pdbx_seq_one_letter_code
_entity_poly.pdbx_strand_id
1 'polypeptide(L)' 'LTKRRGMGRAQVAVAHSILVAAYWMLKRDEPYRDLGPDWHVRRDAEAHTRRLVTQLERLGHTVTQQSPPAA' A
#
# COMPACT_ATOMS: atom_id res chain seq x y z
N LEU A 1 9.55 -0.85 -15.62
CA LEU A 1 9.87 -2.30 -15.61
C LEU A 1 8.77 -3.05 -14.86
N THR A 2 7.79 -3.61 -15.56
CA THR A 2 6.73 -4.43 -14.95
C THR A 2 7.34 -5.69 -14.34
N LYS A 3 7.33 -5.81 -13.00
CA LYS A 3 7.68 -7.05 -12.29
C LYS A 3 6.59 -8.09 -12.60
N ARG A 4 6.67 -8.72 -13.78
CA ARG A 4 5.75 -9.79 -14.20
C ARG A 4 5.97 -11.00 -13.30
N ARG A 5 5.18 -11.14 -12.22
CA ARG A 5 5.24 -12.29 -11.29
C ARG A 5 4.46 -13.51 -11.78
N GLY A 6 4.03 -13.53 -13.05
CA GLY A 6 3.21 -14.57 -13.67
C GLY A 6 1.71 -14.36 -13.41
N MET A 7 0.86 -14.69 -14.40
CA MET A 7 -0.60 -14.47 -14.39
C MET A 7 -1.27 -15.01 -13.13
N GLY A 8 -0.91 -16.21 -12.68
CA GLY A 8 -1.52 -16.84 -11.50
C GLY A 8 -1.28 -16.08 -10.19
N ARG A 9 -0.11 -15.45 -10.01
CA ARG A 9 0.17 -14.66 -8.80
C ARG A 9 -0.63 -13.35 -8.77
N ALA A 10 -0.95 -12.78 -9.94
CA ALA A 10 -1.77 -11.59 -10.02
C ALA A 10 -3.20 -11.89 -9.57
N GLN A 11 -3.79 -13.01 -9.99
CA GLN A 11 -5.14 -13.43 -9.59
C GLN A 11 -5.25 -13.63 -8.08
N VAL A 12 -4.28 -14.32 -7.47
CA VAL A 12 -4.27 -14.54 -6.01
C VAL A 12 -4.13 -13.23 -5.24
N ALA A 13 -3.31 -12.29 -5.74
CA ALA A 13 -3.16 -10.97 -5.10
C ALA A 13 -4.46 -10.16 -5.12
N VAL A 14 -5.21 -10.24 -6.22
CA VAL A 14 -6.54 -9.62 -6.34
C VAL A 14 -7.54 -10.30 -5.41
N ALA A 15 -7.62 -11.63 -5.42
CA ALA A 15 -8.53 -12.39 -4.56
C ALA A 15 -8.29 -12.13 -3.07
N HIS A 16 -7.01 -12.08 -2.65
CA HIS A 16 -6.65 -11.73 -1.28
C HIS A 16 -7.10 -10.31 -0.90
N SER A 17 -6.96 -9.34 -1.80
CA SER A 17 -7.39 -7.95 -1.56
C SER A 17 -8.91 -7.86 -1.38
N ILE A 18 -9.68 -8.59 -2.20
CA ILE A 18 -11.15 -8.68 -2.08
C ILE A 18 -11.55 -9.31 -0.74
N LEU A 19 -10.90 -10.42 -0.35
CA LEU A 19 -11.18 -11.09 0.93
C LEU A 19 -10.89 -10.19 2.13
N VAL A 20 -9.79 -9.44 2.11
CA VAL A 20 -9.45 -8.51 3.18
C VAL A 20 -10.48 -7.38 3.26
N ALA A 21 -10.93 -6.83 2.13
CA ALA A 21 -11.98 -5.82 2.11
C ALA A 21 -13.29 -6.35 2.72
N ALA A 22 -13.74 -7.53 2.28
CA ALA A 22 -14.94 -8.18 2.80
C ALA A 22 -14.84 -8.48 4.31
N TYR A 23 -13.69 -8.98 4.78
CA TYR A 23 -13.45 -9.21 6.19
C TYR A 23 -13.63 -7.95 7.04
N TRP A 24 -13.07 -6.82 6.59
CA TRP A 24 -13.18 -5.57 7.34
C TRP A 24 -14.58 -4.96 7.29
N MET A 25 -15.30 -5.08 6.18
CA MET A 25 -16.70 -4.69 6.09
C MET A 25 -17.55 -5.46 7.10
N LEU A 26 -17.42 -6.79 7.11
CA LEU A 26 -18.18 -7.66 8.03
C LEU A 26 -17.78 -7.43 9.49
N LYS A 27 -16.49 -7.21 9.76
CA LYS A 27 -15.99 -7.00 11.12
C LYS A 27 -16.43 -5.67 11.72
N ARG A 28 -16.58 -4.63 10.90
CA ARG A 28 -16.94 -3.27 11.35
C ARG A 28 -18.41 -2.96 11.16
N ASP A 29 -19.17 -3.85 10.53
CA ASP A 29 -20.55 -3.63 10.10
C ASP A 29 -20.71 -2.35 9.28
N GLU A 30 -19.71 -2.06 8.44
CA GLU A 30 -19.66 -0.88 7.59
C GLU A 30 -19.80 -1.28 6.12
N PRO A 31 -20.60 -0.53 5.33
CA PRO A 31 -20.70 -0.78 3.89
C PRO A 31 -19.34 -0.52 3.21
N TYR A 32 -19.14 -1.14 2.04
CA TYR A 32 -17.91 -0.93 1.27
C TYR A 32 -17.76 0.56 0.93
N ARG A 33 -16.74 1.18 1.50
CA ARG A 33 -16.32 2.53 1.12
C ARG A 33 -15.26 2.40 0.06
N ASP A 34 -15.58 2.86 -1.14
CA ASP A 34 -14.57 2.94 -2.20
C ASP A 34 -13.44 3.86 -1.72
N LEU A 35 -12.24 3.29 -1.72
CA LEU A 35 -11.01 3.99 -1.35
C LEU A 35 -10.60 5.00 -2.42
N GLY A 36 -11.26 4.95 -3.58
CA GLY A 36 -11.05 5.81 -4.72
C GLY A 36 -9.94 5.26 -5.64
N PRO A 37 -9.94 5.68 -6.91
CA PRO A 37 -8.98 5.21 -7.92
C PRO A 37 -7.53 5.50 -7.54
N ASP A 38 -7.29 6.55 -6.76
CA ASP A 38 -5.95 6.99 -6.36
C ASP A 38 -5.38 6.22 -5.17
N TRP A 39 -6.17 5.38 -4.49
CA TRP A 39 -5.71 4.67 -3.29
C TRP A 39 -4.48 3.80 -3.56
N HIS A 40 -4.49 3.07 -4.68
CA HIS A 40 -3.36 2.24 -5.08
C HIS A 40 -2.11 3.09 -5.37
N VAL A 41 -2.29 4.24 -6.04
CA VAL A 41 -1.20 5.16 -6.39
C VAL A 41 -0.58 5.76 -5.11
N ARG A 42 -1.42 6.24 -4.19
CA ARG A 42 -0.98 6.78 -2.90
C ARG A 42 -0.25 5.73 -2.07
N ARG A 43 -0.79 4.51 -2.01
CA ARG A 43 -0.19 3.40 -1.27
C ARG A 43 1.17 2.98 -1.84
N ASP A 44 1.31 2.97 -3.16
CA ASP A 44 2.58 2.66 -3.82
C ASP A 44 3.63 3.74 -3.53
N ALA A 45 3.24 5.01 -3.52
CA ALA A 45 4.13 6.11 -3.14
C ALA A 45 4.62 5.98 -1.69
N GLU A 46 3.73 5.70 -0.73
CA GLU A 46 4.11 5.46 0.68
C GLU A 46 5.03 4.24 0.83
N ALA A 47 4.71 3.13 0.15
CA ALA A 47 5.54 1.92 0.17
C ALA A 47 6.92 2.17 -0.44
N HIS A 48 7.00 3.01 -1.48
CA HIS A 48 8.26 3.42 -2.07
C HIS A 48 9.09 4.27 -1.11
N THR A 49 8.48 5.28 -0.48
CA THR A 49 9.10 6.10 0.54
C THR A 49 9.67 5.27 1.69
N ARG A 50 8.89 4.32 2.23
CA ARG A 50 9.36 3.42 3.29
C ARG A 50 10.57 2.59 2.86
N ARG A 51 10.59 2.10 1.62
CA ARG A 51 11.75 1.36 1.08
C ARG A 51 13.00 2.25 1.01
N LEU A 52 12.86 3.49 0.56
CA LEU A 52 13.96 4.46 0.50
C LEU A 52 14.48 4.79 1.90
N VAL A 53 13.59 5.01 2.87
CA VAL A 53 13.95 5.20 4.28
C VAL A 53 14.76 4.03 4.80
N THR A 54 14.27 2.79 4.63
CA THR A 54 14.99 1.59 5.06
C THR A 54 16.34 1.43 4.37
N GLN A 55 16.49 1.87 3.11
CA GLN A 55 17.78 1.83 2.41
C GLN A 55 18.77 2.84 2.99
N LEU A 56 18.31 4.05 3.33
CA LEU A 56 19.14 5.09 3.95
C LEU A 56 19.54 4.70 5.39
N GLU A 57 18.62 4.14 6.16
CA GLU A 57 18.89 3.61 7.51
C GLU A 57 19.96 2.52 7.48
N ARG A 58 19.90 1.62 6.49
CA ARG A 58 20.92 0.57 6.29
C ARG A 58 22.31 1.11 5.98
N LEU A 59 22.41 2.34 5.45
CA LEU A 59 23.68 3.01 5.19
C LEU A 59 24.19 3.79 6.42
N GLY A 60 23.49 3.72 7.56
CA GLY A 60 23.86 4.39 8.80
C GLY A 60 23.32 5.82 8.92
N HIS A 61 22.44 6.26 8.01
CA HIS A 61 21.81 7.57 8.09
C HIS A 61 20.52 7.51 8.91
N THR A 62 20.35 8.47 9.84
CA THR A 62 19.07 8.66 10.54
C THR A 62 18.13 9.46 9.64
N VAL A 63 17.01 8.88 9.23
CA VAL A 63 16.05 9.54 8.34
C VAL A 63 14.90 10.13 9.14
N THR A 64 14.79 11.46 9.15
CA THR A 64 13.64 12.18 9.71
C THR A 64 12.69 12.59 8.58
N GLN A 65 11.49 12.00 8.53
CA GLN A 65 10.47 12.39 7.56
C GLN A 65 9.69 13.59 8.10
N GLN A 66 9.83 14.75 7.44
CA GLN A 66 9.04 15.94 7.76
C GLN A 66 7.88 16.02 6.76
N SER A 67 6.69 15.61 7.18
CA SER A 67 5.49 15.84 6.39
C SER A 67 5.09 17.31 6.57
N PRO A 68 5.02 18.13 5.50
CA PRO A 68 4.47 19.46 5.63
C PRO A 68 3.01 19.36 6.12
N PRO A 69 2.55 20.29 6.97
CA PRO A 69 1.17 20.29 7.44
C PRO A 69 0.23 20.41 6.22
N ALA A 70 -0.75 19.52 6.15
CA ALA A 70 -1.82 19.61 5.16
C ALA A 70 -2.55 20.94 5.36
N ALA A 71 -2.40 21.85 4.38
CA ALA A 71 -3.15 23.09 4.27
C ALA A 71 -4.53 22.82 3.68
#